data_AF-A0A357TIA6-F1
#
_entry.id   AF-A0A357TIA6-F1
#
_cell.length_a   1.000
_cell.length_b   1.000
_cell.length_c   1.000
_cell.angle_alpha   90.00
_cell.angle_beta   90.00
_cell.angle_gamma   90.00
#
_symmetry.space_group_name_H-M   'P 1'
#
loop_
_entity.id
_entity.type
_entity.pdbx_description
1 polymer ?
#
loop_
_entity_poly.entity_id
_entity_poly.type
_entity_poly.pdbx_seq_one_letter_code
_entity_poly.pdbx_strand_id
1 'polypeptide(L)' 'MPFGMKRLLSIPLCLLALLALGQAQAAKRPNILFMMSDDHASEGIGAYGSWLKDYVHTPAIDRLAAEGMRF' A
#
# COMPACT_ATOMS: atom_id res chain seq x y z
N MET A 1 -12.76 21.50 52.40
CA MET A 1 -11.88 20.46 51.79
C MET A 1 -12.30 20.25 50.32
N PRO A 2 -11.68 20.91 49.31
CA PRO A 2 -12.18 20.89 47.92
C PRO A 2 -11.42 19.91 46.99
N PHE A 3 -10.82 18.84 47.54
CA PHE A 3 -9.94 17.95 46.78
C PHE A 3 -10.66 16.78 46.05
N GLY A 4 -11.92 16.48 46.40
CA GLY A 4 -12.62 15.27 45.91
C GLY A 4 -13.18 15.36 44.48
N MET A 5 -13.75 16.50 44.07
CA MET A 5 -14.49 16.61 42.81
C MET A 5 -13.59 16.70 41.56
N LYS A 6 -12.36 17.23 41.72
CA LYS A 6 -11.40 17.40 40.61
C LYS A 6 -10.84 16.05 40.10
N ARG A 7 -10.80 15.03 40.97
CA ARG A 7 -10.32 13.67 40.64
C ARG A 7 -11.35 12.84 39.87
N LEU A 8 -12.65 13.13 40.03
CA LEU A 8 -13.73 12.42 39.35
C LEU A 8 -13.84 12.81 37.86
N LEU A 9 -13.54 14.08 37.52
CA LEU A 9 -13.55 14.58 36.13
C LEU A 9 -12.29 14.21 35.34
N SER A 10 -11.16 13.94 36.01
CA SER A 10 -9.89 13.64 35.35
C SER A 10 -9.82 12.24 34.73
N ILE A 11 -10.55 11.27 35.27
CA ILE A 11 -10.55 9.87 34.77
C ILE A 11 -11.16 9.77 33.36
N PRO A 12 -12.37 10.30 33.08
CA PRO A 12 -12.94 10.24 31.73
C PRO A 12 -12.11 11.06 30.73
N LEU A 13 -11.49 12.16 31.17
CA LEU A 13 -10.60 12.97 30.32
C LEU A 13 -9.32 12.20 29.95
N CYS A 14 -8.71 11.50 30.91
CA CYS A 14 -7.57 10.62 30.64
C CYS A 14 -7.95 9.45 29.72
N LEU A 15 -9.13 8.86 29.90
CA LEU A 15 -9.62 7.78 29.04
C LEU A 15 -9.82 8.26 27.59
N LEU A 16 -10.40 9.45 27.42
CA LEU A 16 -10.62 10.06 26.12
C LEU A 16 -9.29 10.39 25.41
N ALA A 17 -8.29 10.86 26.16
CA ALA A 17 -6.95 11.11 25.64
C ALA A 17 -6.21 9.82 25.21
N LEU A 18 -6.36 8.73 25.96
CA LEU A 18 -5.80 7.42 25.63
C LEU A 18 -6.43 6.83 24.35
N LEU A 19 -7.74 7.00 24.17
CA LEU A 19 -8.45 6.59 22.96
C LEU A 19 -7.98 7.39 21.73
N ALA A 20 -7.70 8.68 21.88
CA ALA A 20 -7.20 9.53 20.80
C ALA A 20 -5.78 9.15 20.33
N LEU A 21 -4.91 8.70 21.26
CA LEU A 21 -3.55 8.25 20.93
C LEU A 21 -3.52 6.96 20.11
N GLY A 22 -4.52 6.08 20.26
CA GLY A 22 -4.60 4.81 19.53
C GLY A 22 -4.91 4.95 18.03
N GLN A 23 -5.33 6.13 17.56
CA GLN A 23 -5.70 6.36 16.17
C GLN A 23 -4.59 7.03 15.33
N ALA A 24 -3.47 7.39 15.93
CA ALA A 24 -2.38 8.10 15.26
C ALA A 24 -1.44 7.20 14.46
N GLN A 25 -1.96 6.16 13.81
CA GLN A 25 -1.16 5.32 12.92
C GLN A 25 -1.13 5.95 11.51
N ALA A 26 -0.04 6.66 11.20
CA ALA A 26 0.17 7.15 9.85
C ALA A 26 0.19 5.98 8.86
N ALA A 27 -0.53 6.12 7.74
CA ALA A 27 -0.47 5.14 6.67
C ALA A 27 0.99 4.97 6.23
N LYS A 28 1.45 3.72 6.17
CA LYS A 28 2.82 3.44 5.69
C LYS A 28 2.93 3.97 4.27
N ARG A 29 3.89 4.86 4.03
CA ARG A 29 4.20 5.34 2.69
C ARG A 29 4.80 4.18 1.89
N PRO A 30 4.18 3.74 0.78
CA PRO A 30 4.76 2.68 -0.04
C PRO A 30 6.04 3.17 -0.73
N ASN A 31 6.93 2.24 -1.05
CA ASN A 31 8.02 2.51 -1.97
C ASN A 31 7.50 2.42 -3.41
N ILE A 32 7.98 3.30 -4.29
CA ILE A 32 7.61 3.30 -5.71
C ILE A 32 8.86 2.95 -6.52
N LEU A 33 8.77 1.89 -7.32
CA LEU A 33 9.75 1.54 -8.34
C LEU A 33 9.09 1.72 -9.70
N PHE A 34 9.62 2.63 -10.52
CA PHE A 34 9.19 2.83 -11.90
C PHE A 34 10.24 2.24 -12.84
N MET A 35 9.82 1.33 -13.72
CA MET A 35 10.65 0.70 -14.73
C MET A 35 10.12 1.06 -16.10
N MET A 36 11.00 1.53 -16.98
CA MET A 36 10.70 1.86 -18.38
C MET A 36 11.70 1.15 -19.26
N SER A 37 11.21 0.57 -20.36
CA SER A 37 12.05 0.05 -21.43
C SER A 37 11.72 0.82 -22.70
N ASP A 38 12.76 1.30 -23.38
CA ASP A 38 12.60 2.02 -24.65
C ASP A 38 12.17 1.07 -25.77
N ASP A 39 11.35 1.58 -26.71
CA ASP A 39 10.79 0.84 -27.86
C ASP A 39 10.13 -0.52 -27.53
N HIS A 40 9.73 -0.75 -26.27
CA HIS A 40 9.13 -2.02 -25.85
C HIS A 40 7.65 -2.06 -26.20
N ALA A 41 7.33 -2.66 -27.35
CA ALA A 41 5.96 -2.89 -27.79
C ALA A 41 5.24 -3.95 -26.93
N SER A 42 3.91 -3.85 -26.83
CA SER A 42 3.06 -4.78 -26.05
C SER A 42 3.20 -6.22 -26.51
N GLU A 43 3.47 -6.41 -27.80
CA GLU A 43 3.64 -7.69 -28.44
C GLU A 43 4.90 -8.40 -27.94
N GLY A 44 5.90 -7.64 -27.49
CA GLY A 44 7.15 -8.13 -26.91
C GLY A 44 7.05 -8.46 -25.43
N ILE A 45 5.85 -8.53 -24.84
CA ILE A 45 5.61 -8.89 -23.44
C ILE A 45 4.73 -10.14 -23.38
N GLY A 46 5.22 -11.21 -22.73
CA GLY A 46 4.58 -12.52 -22.68
C GLY A 46 3.16 -12.47 -22.12
N ALA A 47 2.94 -11.67 -21.08
CA ALA A 47 1.64 -11.46 -20.44
C ALA A 47 0.52 -10.97 -21.38
N TYR A 48 0.85 -10.40 -22.54
CA TYR A 48 -0.14 -9.95 -23.53
C TYR A 48 -0.56 -11.05 -24.52
N GLY A 49 0.17 -12.17 -24.58
CA GLY A 49 -0.21 -13.32 -25.41
C GLY A 49 -0.33 -13.00 -26.91
N SER A 50 0.53 -12.10 -27.41
CA SER A 50 0.48 -11.58 -28.78
C SER A 50 0.87 -12.63 -29.85
N TRP A 51 0.96 -12.19 -31.11
CA TRP A 51 1.49 -13.02 -32.21
C TRP A 51 2.96 -13.43 -32.02
N LEU A 52 3.70 -12.81 -31.10
CA LEU A 52 5.07 -13.18 -30.73
C LEU A 52 5.15 -14.12 -29.51
N LYS A 53 4.02 -14.61 -28.98
CA LYS A 53 3.96 -15.45 -27.76
C LYS A 53 4.94 -16.63 -27.72
N ASP A 54 5.26 -17.22 -28.87
CA ASP A 54 6.15 -18.39 -28.97
C ASP A 54 7.65 -18.00 -28.93
N TYR A 55 7.96 -16.71 -29.02
CA TYR A 55 9.32 -16.15 -29.06
C TYR A 55 9.64 -15.24 -27.87
N VAL A 56 8.63 -14.75 -27.16
CA VAL A 56 8.80 -13.82 -26.04
C VAL A 56 8.99 -14.58 -24.73
N HIS A 57 10.05 -14.23 -24.00
CA HIS A 57 10.33 -14.79 -22.68
C HIS A 57 10.51 -13.70 -21.62
N THR A 58 9.44 -13.41 -20.86
CA THR A 58 9.41 -12.34 -19.85
C THR A 58 8.86 -12.78 -18.50
N PRO A 59 9.36 -13.88 -17.89
CA PRO A 59 8.72 -14.52 -16.73
C PRO A 59 8.56 -13.60 -15.51
N ALA A 60 9.44 -12.61 -15.32
CA ALA A 60 9.32 -11.63 -14.24
C ALA A 60 8.18 -10.63 -14.47
N ILE A 61 8.02 -10.14 -15.70
CA ILE A 61 6.92 -9.24 -16.07
C ILE A 61 5.60 -10.00 -16.07
N ASP A 62 5.61 -11.25 -16.54
CA ASP A 62 4.44 -12.13 -16.55
C ASP A 62 3.92 -12.39 -15.13
N ARG A 63 4.83 -12.62 -14.18
CA ARG A 63 4.51 -12.72 -12.76
C ARG A 63 3.94 -11.42 -12.21
N LEU A 64 4.53 -10.27 -12.51
CA LEU A 64 4.03 -8.96 -12.06
C LEU A 64 2.61 -8.68 -12.59
N ALA A 65 2.33 -9.06 -13.84
CA ALA A 65 1.00 -8.96 -14.42
C ALA A 65 -0.02 -9.90 -13.75
N ALA A 66 0.40 -11.11 -13.34
CA ALA A 66 -0.47 -12.06 -12.65
C ALA A 66 -0.74 -11.69 -11.18
N GLU A 67 0.25 -11.12 -10.49
CA GLU A 67 0.11 -10.69 -9.08
C GLU A 67 -0.52 -9.30 -8.94
N GLY A 68 -0.58 -8.53 -10.03
CA GLY A 68 -1.00 -7.14 -10.04
C GLY A 68 -2.06 -6.84 -11.07
N MET A 69 -1.83 -5.76 -11.82
CA MET A 69 -2.73 -5.26 -12.86
C MET A 69 -1.96 -5.09 -14.16
N ARG A 70 -2.59 -5.47 -15.27
CA ARG A 70 -2.10 -5.28 -16.64
C ARG A 70 -3.08 -4.38 -17.38
N PHE A 71 -2.56 -3.37 -18.09
CA PHE A 71 -3.34 -2.42 -18.90
C PHE A 71 -3.33 -2.82 -20.37
#